data_AF-W5IGL6-F1
#
_entry.id   AF-W5IGL6-F1
#
_cell.length_a   1.000
_cell.length_b   1.000
_cell.length_c   1.000
_cell.angle_alpha   90.00
_cell.angle_beta   90.00
_cell.angle_gamma   90.00
#
_symmetry.space_group_name_H-M   'P 1'
#
loop_
_entity.id
_entity.type
_entity.pdbx_description
1 polymer ?
#
loop_
_entity_poly.entity_id
_entity_poly.type
_entity_poly.pdbx_seq_one_letter_code
_entity_poly.pdbx_strand_id
1 'polypeptide(L)'
;MRFLIRKDSVTHMAYHHLTLHELVMVETYWSMRVPVSWIAQRMRRGRQTIYRVIHAFDRGMTALEYYHEYKKHRYHCGRKRVRLRAQYVHLITCFLHQGLSFDVISGLFPRMLPCSSRTLYRLAHTGVFPKQSLPWKGKRHKNGVKDKEADAT
;
A
#
# COMPACT_ATOMS: atom_id res chain seq x y z
N MET A 1 28.87 38.91 -22.04
CA MET A 1 27.79 38.56 -21.09
C MET A 1 26.51 38.21 -21.84
N ARG A 2 26.15 36.92 -21.90
CA ARG A 2 24.78 36.45 -22.19
C ARG A 2 24.58 35.17 -21.39
N PHE A 3 24.02 35.31 -20.20
CA PHE A 3 23.62 34.17 -19.37
C PHE A 3 22.46 33.46 -20.07
N LEU A 4 22.73 32.26 -20.58
CA LEU A 4 21.71 31.33 -21.04
C LEU A 4 20.95 30.82 -19.81
N ILE A 5 19.77 31.39 -19.56
CA ILE A 5 18.82 30.84 -18.60
C ILE A 5 18.30 29.54 -19.21
N ARG A 6 18.91 28.41 -18.82
CA ARG A 6 18.34 27.09 -19.03
C ARG A 6 16.99 27.07 -18.31
N LYS A 7 15.90 26.99 -19.09
CA LYS A 7 14.60 26.57 -18.58
C LYS A 7 14.78 25.15 -18.06
N ASP A 8 14.98 25.02 -16.76
CA ASP A 8 14.84 23.73 -16.08
C ASP A 8 13.42 23.23 -16.39
N SER A 9 13.38 22.17 -17.20
CA SER A 9 12.21 21.38 -17.49
C SER A 9 11.57 20.95 -16.18
N VAL A 10 10.33 21.39 -15.96
CA VAL A 10 9.48 20.92 -14.86
C VAL A 10 9.14 19.45 -15.15
N THR A 11 9.97 18.54 -14.68
CA THR A 11 9.77 17.10 -14.84
C THR A 11 8.78 16.59 -13.80
N HIS A 12 7.68 16.00 -14.32
CA HIS A 12 6.92 14.89 -13.75
C HIS A 12 5.98 15.20 -12.55
N MET A 13 4.68 15.34 -12.83
CA MET A 13 3.59 15.42 -11.84
C MET A 13 3.32 14.06 -11.16
N ALA A 14 4.29 13.54 -10.43
CA ALA A 14 3.96 12.68 -9.30
C ALA A 14 3.57 13.58 -8.13
N TYR A 15 2.40 13.38 -7.55
CA TYR A 15 1.92 14.16 -6.40
C TYR A 15 2.93 14.06 -5.24
N HIS A 16 3.71 15.12 -5.05
CA HIS A 16 4.72 15.21 -3.99
C HIS A 16 4.14 16.01 -2.83
N HIS A 17 4.00 15.37 -1.68
CA HIS A 17 3.57 16.03 -0.46
C HIS A 17 4.64 17.00 0.02
N LEU A 18 4.19 18.11 0.61
CA LEU A 18 5.08 19.07 1.26
C LEU A 18 5.77 18.38 2.44
N THR A 19 7.09 18.57 2.51
CA THR A 19 7.89 18.18 3.67
C THR A 19 7.60 19.10 4.86
N LEU A 20 8.01 18.70 6.06
CA LEU A 20 7.83 19.53 7.26
C LEU A 20 8.54 20.88 7.13
N HIS A 21 9.76 20.89 6.60
CA HIS A 21 10.50 22.14 6.34
C HIS A 21 9.76 23.06 5.38
N GLU A 22 9.17 22.50 4.32
CA GLU A 22 8.34 23.26 3.39
C GLU A 22 7.10 23.84 4.06
N LEU A 23 6.43 23.09 4.94
CA LEU A 23 5.27 23.59 5.69
C LEU A 23 5.65 24.74 6.62
N VAL A 24 6.77 24.62 7.36
CA VAL A 24 7.29 25.69 8.22
C VAL A 24 7.64 26.93 7.39
N MET A 25 8.25 26.76 6.22
CA MET A 25 8.47 27.89 5.31
C MET A 25 7.16 28.57 4.89
N VAL A 26 6.12 27.81 4.53
CA VAL A 26 4.81 28.40 4.21
C VAL A 26 4.23 29.14 5.41
N GLU A 27 4.37 28.60 6.62
CA GLU A 27 3.89 29.22 7.86
C GLU A 27 4.57 30.56 8.11
N THR A 28 5.90 30.63 7.97
CA THR A 28 6.65 31.90 8.07
C THR A 28 6.27 32.91 6.98
N TYR A 29 6.05 32.48 5.73
CA TYR A 29 5.63 33.39 4.67
C TYR A 29 4.19 33.87 4.84
N TRP A 30 3.33 33.02 5.38
CA TRP A 30 1.95 33.38 5.74
C TRP A 30 1.93 34.41 6.86
N SER A 31 2.75 34.26 7.91
CA SER A 31 2.87 35.26 8.98
C SER A 31 3.42 36.60 8.47
N MET A 32 4.32 36.56 7.47
CA MET A 32 4.84 37.75 6.77
C MET A 32 3.88 38.33 5.72
N ARG A 33 2.68 37.77 5.55
CA ARG A 33 1.66 38.21 4.56
C ARG A 33 2.15 38.22 3.10
N VAL A 34 3.06 37.31 2.75
CA VAL A 34 3.59 37.16 1.39
C VAL A 34 2.50 36.58 0.46
N PRO A 35 2.35 37.07 -0.78
CA PRO A 35 1.33 36.54 -1.70
C PRO A 35 1.58 35.08 -2.09
N VAL A 36 0.50 34.29 -2.17
CA VAL A 36 0.51 32.85 -2.47
C VAL A 36 1.21 32.52 -3.79
N SER A 37 1.07 33.40 -4.80
CA SER A 37 1.73 33.26 -6.09
C SER A 37 3.25 33.22 -5.95
N TRP A 38 3.82 34.09 -5.11
CA TRP A 38 5.24 34.17 -4.85
C TRP A 38 5.73 32.96 -4.06
N ILE A 39 4.98 32.56 -3.02
CA ILE A 39 5.30 31.35 -2.22
C ILE A 39 5.36 30.11 -3.11
N ALA A 40 4.34 29.91 -3.96
CA ALA A 40 4.27 28.79 -4.88
C ALA A 40 5.46 28.76 -5.86
N GLN A 41 5.83 29.92 -6.41
CA GLN A 41 6.98 30.05 -7.30
C GLN A 41 8.30 29.76 -6.58
N ARG A 42 8.49 30.34 -5.38
CA ARG A 42 9.70 30.16 -4.56
C ARG A 42 9.92 28.71 -4.17
N MET A 43 8.84 28.00 -3.84
CA MET A 43 8.88 26.59 -3.43
C MET A 43 8.79 25.62 -4.61
N ARG A 44 8.64 26.11 -5.85
CA ARG A 44 8.40 25.29 -7.05
C ARG A 44 7.22 24.31 -6.86
N ARG A 45 6.14 24.77 -6.19
CA ARG A 45 4.93 23.98 -5.92
C ARG A 45 3.71 24.55 -6.65
N GLY A 46 2.70 23.71 -6.85
CA GLY A 46 1.41 24.16 -7.40
C GLY A 46 0.69 25.08 -6.44
N ARG A 47 0.10 26.16 -6.96
CA ARG A 47 -0.65 27.17 -6.16
C ARG A 47 -1.74 26.51 -5.31
N GLN A 48 -2.44 25.52 -5.86
CA GLN A 48 -3.49 24.79 -5.15
C GLN A 48 -2.98 24.10 -3.88
N THR A 49 -1.76 23.56 -3.91
CA THR A 49 -1.16 22.90 -2.74
C THR A 49 -0.87 23.91 -1.64
N ILE A 50 -0.38 25.10 -2.00
CA ILE A 50 -0.10 26.18 -1.04
C ILE A 50 -1.40 26.74 -0.46
N TYR A 51 -2.44 26.94 -1.28
CA TYR A 51 -3.76 27.38 -0.79
C TYR A 51 -4.35 26.43 0.24
N ARG A 52 -4.25 25.11 0.03
CA ARG A 52 -4.75 24.12 1.01
C ARG A 52 -4.09 24.26 2.38
N VAL A 53 -2.79 24.55 2.39
CA VAL A 53 -2.01 24.74 3.62
C VAL A 53 -2.34 26.08 4.27
N ILE A 54 -2.40 27.16 3.49
CA ILE A 54 -2.78 28.48 4.00
C ILE A 54 -4.19 28.46 4.60
N HIS A 55 -5.16 27.81 3.96
CA HIS A 55 -6.49 27.63 4.54
C HIS A 55 -6.50 26.76 5.80
N ALA A 56 -5.49 25.92 6.03
CA ALA A 56 -5.33 25.25 7.31
C ALA A 56 -4.83 26.21 8.39
N PHE A 57 -3.88 27.08 8.04
CA PHE A 57 -3.35 28.11 8.93
C PHE A 57 -4.39 29.19 9.27
N ASP A 58 -5.22 29.58 8.31
CA ASP A 58 -6.37 30.47 8.53
C ASP A 58 -7.40 29.88 9.51
N ARG A 59 -7.46 28.54 9.61
CA ARG A 59 -8.27 27.82 10.60
C ARG A 59 -7.57 27.64 11.95
N GLY A 60 -6.38 28.22 12.13
CA GLY A 60 -5.61 28.17 13.38
C GLY A 60 -4.73 26.93 13.54
N MET A 61 -4.55 26.11 12.51
CA MET A 61 -3.60 24.98 12.58
C MET A 61 -2.16 25.45 12.40
N THR A 62 -1.24 24.79 13.10
CA THR A 62 0.21 24.96 12.90
C THR A 62 0.74 24.07 11.78
N ALA A 63 1.93 24.39 11.25
CA ALA A 63 2.61 23.53 10.27
C ALA A 63 2.83 22.09 10.78
N LEU A 64 3.15 21.95 12.07
CA LEU A 64 3.39 20.66 12.71
C LEU A 64 2.10 19.83 12.82
N GLU A 65 1.00 20.46 13.25
CA GLU A 65 -0.31 19.80 13.32
C GLU A 65 -0.78 19.34 11.94
N TYR A 66 -0.65 20.18 10.91
CA TYR A 66 -0.99 19.81 9.54
C TYR A 66 -0.17 18.58 9.05
N TYR A 67 1.11 18.53 9.40
CA TYR A 67 1.97 17.38 9.09
C TYR A 67 1.51 16.11 9.80
N HIS A 68 1.17 16.20 11.10
CA HIS A 68 0.68 15.06 11.87
C HIS A 68 -0.67 14.56 11.38
N GLU A 69 -1.59 15.46 11.05
CA GLU A 69 -2.90 15.12 10.49
C GLU A 69 -2.73 14.39 9.15
N TYR A 70 -1.85 14.89 8.28
CA TYR A 70 -1.49 14.19 7.05
C TYR A 70 -0.96 12.77 7.32
N LYS A 71 -0.05 12.60 8.28
CA LYS A 71 0.50 11.28 8.64
C LYS A 71 -0.58 10.34 9.16
N LYS A 72 -1.51 10.86 9.98
CA LYS A 72 -2.67 10.12 10.48
C LYS A 72 -3.57 9.68 9.33
N HIS A 73 -3.92 10.57 8.40
CA HIS A 73 -4.71 10.22 7.22
C HIS A 73 -4.01 9.20 6.32
N ARG A 74 -2.69 9.35 6.13
CA ARG A 74 -1.89 8.40 5.35
C ARG A 74 -1.90 6.99 5.95
N TYR A 75 -2.00 6.83 7.26
CA TYR A 75 -2.17 5.51 7.91
C TYR A 75 -3.47 4.82 7.50
N HIS A 76 -4.53 5.58 7.20
CA HIS A 76 -5.80 5.04 6.73
C HIS A 76 -5.81 4.75 5.22
N CYS A 77 -4.83 5.26 4.48
CA CYS A 77 -4.71 5.02 3.05
C CYS A 77 -4.13 3.63 2.76
N GLY A 78 -4.52 3.08 1.60
CA GLY A 78 -3.99 1.81 1.11
C GLY A 78 -4.69 0.57 1.67
N ARG A 79 -4.40 -0.57 1.05
CA ARG A 79 -5.00 -1.85 1.42
C ARG A 79 -4.34 -2.40 2.68
N LYS A 80 -5.12 -2.56 3.76
CA LYS A 80 -4.65 -3.22 4.97
C LYS A 80 -4.34 -4.69 4.70
N ARG A 81 -3.30 -5.22 5.35
CA ARG A 81 -2.97 -6.65 5.26
C ARG A 81 -4.13 -7.47 5.84
N VAL A 82 -4.53 -8.52 5.13
CA VAL A 82 -5.49 -9.49 5.65
C VAL A 82 -4.83 -10.19 6.83
N ARG A 83 -5.53 -10.25 7.97
CA ARG A 83 -5.11 -10.99 9.16
C ARG A 83 -6.20 -11.99 9.49
N LEU A 84 -5.86 -13.28 9.61
CA LEU A 84 -6.77 -14.27 10.17
C LEU A 84 -6.71 -14.25 11.69
N ARG A 85 -7.85 -14.56 12.32
CA ARG A 85 -7.90 -14.85 13.76
C ARG A 85 -7.11 -16.11 14.06
N ALA A 86 -6.53 -16.20 15.26
CA ALA A 86 -5.72 -17.33 15.71
C ALA A 86 -6.44 -18.68 15.54
N GLN A 87 -7.75 -18.74 15.85
CA GLN A 87 -8.57 -19.94 15.68
C GLN A 87 -8.53 -20.51 14.25
N TYR A 88 -8.59 -19.63 13.24
CA TYR A 88 -8.58 -20.06 11.84
C TYR A 88 -7.18 -20.47 11.41
N VAL A 89 -6.14 -19.78 11.90
CA VAL A 89 -4.75 -20.19 11.63
C VAL A 89 -4.49 -21.58 12.18
N HIS A 90 -4.93 -21.86 13.41
CA HIS A 90 -4.80 -23.17 14.03
C HIS A 90 -5.55 -24.26 13.25
N LEU A 91 -6.84 -24.05 12.97
CA LEU A 91 -7.67 -24.98 12.22
C LEU A 91 -7.08 -25.31 10.84
N ILE A 92 -6.65 -24.29 10.09
CA ILE A 92 -6.02 -24.50 8.78
C ILE A 92 -4.70 -25.26 8.93
N THR A 93 -3.91 -24.96 9.96
CA THR A 93 -2.65 -25.66 10.23
C THR A 93 -2.88 -27.14 10.52
N CYS A 94 -3.92 -27.49 11.28
CA CYS A 94 -4.31 -28.89 11.52
C CYS A 94 -4.63 -29.63 10.20
N PHE A 95 -5.41 -29.01 9.31
CA PHE A 95 -5.71 -29.59 8.00
C PHE A 95 -4.49 -29.70 7.09
N LEU A 96 -3.58 -28.73 7.15
CA LEU A 96 -2.30 -28.79 6.44
C LEU A 96 -1.43 -29.96 6.92
N HIS A 97 -1.38 -30.22 8.24
CA HIS A 97 -0.67 -31.39 8.79
C HIS A 97 -1.29 -32.72 8.36
N GLN A 98 -2.58 -32.76 8.08
CA GLN A 98 -3.26 -33.90 7.48
C GLN A 98 -3.00 -34.05 5.97
N GLY A 99 -2.20 -33.15 5.38
CA GLY A 99 -1.83 -33.19 3.95
C GLY A 99 -2.86 -32.56 3.01
N LEU A 100 -3.87 -31.85 3.52
CA LEU A 100 -4.87 -31.18 2.69
C LEU A 100 -4.31 -29.88 2.08
N SER A 101 -4.70 -29.58 0.84
CA SER A 101 -4.32 -28.32 0.18
C SER A 101 -5.26 -27.17 0.54
N PHE A 102 -4.82 -25.92 0.37
CA PHE A 102 -5.68 -24.76 0.62
C PHE A 102 -6.93 -24.73 -0.27
N ASP A 103 -6.85 -25.26 -1.48
CA ASP A 103 -7.99 -25.32 -2.39
C ASP A 103 -9.04 -26.33 -1.92
N VAL A 104 -8.58 -27.50 -1.43
CA VAL A 104 -9.46 -28.49 -0.80
C VAL A 104 -10.08 -27.94 0.49
N ILE A 105 -9.27 -27.32 1.35
CA ILE A 105 -9.74 -26.70 2.61
C ILE A 105 -10.79 -25.62 2.32
N SER A 106 -10.58 -24.80 1.28
CA SER A 106 -11.53 -23.76 0.86
C SER A 106 -12.81 -24.33 0.24
N GLY A 107 -12.72 -25.46 -0.46
CA GLY A 107 -13.87 -26.13 -1.09
C GLY A 107 -14.74 -26.93 -0.11
N LEU A 108 -14.12 -27.52 0.92
CA LEU A 108 -14.82 -28.26 1.97
C LEU A 108 -15.57 -27.34 2.94
N PHE A 109 -15.02 -26.15 3.21
CA PHE A 109 -15.55 -25.24 4.23
C PHE A 109 -15.77 -23.80 3.73
N PRO A 110 -16.54 -23.60 2.64
CA PRO A 110 -16.69 -22.28 2.00
C PRO A 110 -17.37 -21.24 2.91
N ARG A 111 -18.19 -21.68 3.89
CA ARG A 111 -18.85 -20.78 4.85
C ARG A 111 -18.10 -20.58 6.16
N MET A 112 -17.09 -21.41 6.47
CA MET A 112 -16.35 -21.31 7.74
C MET A 112 -15.10 -20.47 7.63
N LEU A 113 -14.49 -20.36 6.44
CA LEU A 113 -13.27 -19.60 6.24
C LEU A 113 -13.57 -18.14 5.86
N PRO A 114 -12.93 -17.16 6.50
CA PRO A 114 -13.15 -15.75 6.20
C PRO A 114 -12.49 -15.30 4.88
N CYS A 115 -11.78 -16.18 4.17
CA CYS A 115 -11.00 -15.80 2.99
C CYS A 115 -10.82 -16.95 2.00
N SER A 116 -10.62 -16.59 0.73
CA SER A 116 -10.38 -17.52 -0.38
C SER A 116 -9.01 -18.23 -0.32
N SER A 117 -8.89 -19.36 -1.02
CA SER A 117 -7.63 -20.12 -1.15
C SER A 117 -6.46 -19.25 -1.61
N ARG A 118 -6.66 -18.36 -2.59
CA ARG A 118 -5.63 -17.40 -3.05
C ARG A 118 -5.11 -16.49 -1.93
N THR A 119 -5.97 -16.13 -0.99
CA THR A 119 -5.55 -15.35 0.19
C THR A 119 -4.73 -16.19 1.15
N LEU A 120 -5.09 -17.46 1.34
CA LEU A 120 -4.31 -18.42 2.14
C LEU A 120 -2.91 -18.63 1.57
N TYR A 121 -2.77 -18.81 0.24
CA TYR A 121 -1.45 -18.91 -0.40
C TYR A 121 -0.60 -17.65 -0.21
N ARG A 122 -1.20 -16.45 -0.32
CA ARG A 122 -0.49 -15.19 -0.03
C ARG A 122 -0.02 -15.12 1.43
N LEU A 123 -0.83 -15.59 2.36
CA LEU A 123 -0.50 -15.60 3.78
C LEU A 123 0.61 -16.62 4.12
N ALA A 124 0.59 -17.77 3.45
CA ALA A 124 1.66 -18.76 3.53
C ALA A 124 3.00 -18.17 3.07
N HIS A 125 3.01 -17.40 1.96
CA HIS A 125 4.21 -16.71 1.50
C HIS A 125 4.70 -15.64 2.50
N THR A 126 3.81 -15.03 3.27
CA THR A 126 4.20 -14.09 4.35
C THR A 126 4.67 -14.78 5.64
N GLY A 127 4.64 -16.12 5.71
CA GLY A 127 5.11 -16.89 6.86
C GLY A 127 4.07 -17.10 7.96
N VAL A 128 2.77 -16.93 7.67
CA VAL A 128 1.68 -17.15 8.64
C VAL A 128 1.50 -18.63 9.00
N PHE A 129 1.86 -19.53 8.09
CA PHE A 129 1.76 -20.98 8.25
C PHE A 129 3.16 -21.63 8.24
N PRO A 130 3.37 -22.75 8.96
CA PRO A 130 4.67 -23.40 9.00
C PRO A 130 5.04 -23.97 7.64
N LYS A 131 6.26 -23.70 7.16
CA LYS A 131 6.71 -24.09 5.81
C LYS A 131 6.67 -25.60 5.58
N GLN A 132 6.89 -26.39 6.63
CA GLN A 132 6.92 -27.85 6.60
C GLN A 132 5.54 -28.46 6.33
N SER A 133 4.46 -27.78 6.71
CA SER A 133 3.09 -28.25 6.49
C SER A 133 2.50 -27.76 5.16
N LEU A 134 3.24 -26.97 4.38
CA LEU A 134 2.72 -26.41 3.13
C LEU A 134 2.83 -27.43 1.98
N PRO A 135 1.78 -27.56 1.16
CA PRO A 135 1.72 -28.51 0.05
C PRO A 135 2.52 -27.99 -1.17
N TRP A 136 3.78 -27.60 -0.99
CA TRP A 136 4.60 -26.95 -2.02
C TRP A 136 5.03 -27.87 -3.16
N LYS A 137 4.81 -29.19 -3.04
CA LYS A 137 5.04 -30.13 -4.13
C LYS A 137 3.83 -30.16 -5.08
N GLY A 138 3.78 -29.21 -5.99
CA GLY A 138 3.02 -29.40 -7.22
C GLY A 138 3.66 -30.54 -8.03
N LYS A 139 2.89 -31.59 -8.33
CA LYS A 139 3.27 -32.60 -9.33
C LYS A 139 3.15 -31.97 -10.73
N ARG A 140 3.97 -30.96 -11.03
CA ARG A 140 4.00 -30.43 -12.40
C ARG A 140 4.69 -31.48 -13.24
N HIS A 141 3.93 -32.18 -14.08
CA HIS A 141 4.52 -33.00 -15.14
C HIS A 141 5.42 -32.12 -16.00
N LYS A 142 6.49 -32.70 -16.57
CA LYS A 142 7.32 -31.98 -17.54
C LYS A 142 6.42 -31.46 -18.67
N ASN A 143 6.64 -30.24 -19.14
CA ASN A 143 5.89 -29.67 -20.26
C ASN A 143 5.90 -30.67 -21.44
N GLY A 144 4.72 -31.09 -21.92
CA GLY A 144 4.58 -32.04 -23.04
C GLY A 144 4.01 -33.42 -22.68
N VAL A 145 3.77 -33.73 -21.39
CA VAL A 145 3.05 -34.95 -21.00
C VAL A 145 1.55 -34.71 -21.17
N LYS A 146 0.91 -35.44 -22.08
CA LYS A 146 -0.56 -35.52 -22.17
C LYS A 146 -1.06 -36.51 -21.13
N ASP A 147 -2.13 -36.16 -20.42
CA ASP A 147 -2.81 -37.07 -19.50
C ASP A 147 -3.40 -38.22 -20.32
N LYS A 148 -3.07 -39.47 -19.95
CA LYS A 148 -3.69 -40.63 -20.59
C LYS A 148 -5.12 -40.73 -20.06
N GLU A 149 -6.08 -40.54 -20.95
CA GLU A 149 -7.47 -40.93 -20.74
C GLU A 149 -7.46 -42.43 -20.37
N ALA A 150 -7.92 -42.75 -19.18
CA ALA A 150 -8.01 -44.13 -18.74
C ALA A 150 -9.17 -44.77 -19.51
N ASP A 151 -8.84 -45.63 -20.49
CA ASP A 151 -9.80 -46.49 -21.17
C ASP A 151 -10.50 -47.37 -20.12
N ALA A 152 -11.79 -47.12 -19.91
CA ALA A 152 -12.65 -47.97 -19.11
C ALA A 152 -12.87 -49.28 -19.88
N THR A 153 -12.43 -50.40 -19.31
CA THR A 153 -12.80 -51.76 -19.74
C THR A 153 -13.97 -52.24 -18.90
#